data_AF-A0A6B4JP87-F1
#
_entry.id   AF-A0A6B4JP87-F1
#
_cell.length_a   1.000
_cell.length_b   1.000
_cell.length_c   1.000
_cell.angle_alpha   90.00
_cell.angle_beta   90.00
_cell.angle_gamma   90.00
#
_symmetry.space_group_name_H-M   'P 1'
#
loop_
_entity.id
_entity.type
_entity.pdbx_description
1 polymer ?
#
loop_
_entity_poly.entity_id
_entity_poly.type
_entity_poly.pdbx_seq_one_letter_code
_entity_poly.pdbx_strand_id
1 'polypeptide(L)'
;MGINDEKELLKNINNNSPSYFYYDINDVYMQSKVEEVKNEKNFIRIFFTGGFLDINKDIDIVEKVKRPDTKINTYEWCYSILNRNKKIKGWILKEAKQ
;
A
#
# COMPACT_ATOMS: atom_id res chain seq x y z
N MET A 1 7.10 -3.52 15.20
CA MET A 1 6.07 -4.37 14.57
C MET A 1 6.04 -4.27 13.03
N GLY A 2 6.82 -3.40 12.35
CA GLY A 2 6.68 -3.19 10.89
C GLY A 2 7.44 -4.12 9.93
N ILE A 3 8.50 -4.83 10.37
CA ILE A 3 9.32 -5.66 9.45
C ILE A 3 8.54 -6.86 8.88
N ASN A 4 7.59 -7.40 9.65
CA ASN A 4 6.78 -8.54 9.19
C ASN A 4 5.74 -8.09 8.16
N ASP A 5 5.14 -6.92 8.35
CA ASP A 5 4.11 -6.40 7.45
C ASP A 5 4.70 -5.98 6.10
N GLU A 6 5.92 -5.42 6.07
CA GLU A 6 6.64 -5.13 4.82
C GLU A 6 6.87 -6.40 3.99
N LYS A 7 7.37 -7.47 4.62
CA LYS A 7 7.61 -8.74 3.95
C LYS A 7 6.31 -9.37 3.45
N GLU A 8 5.25 -9.27 4.23
CA GLU A 8 3.93 -9.79 3.85
C GLU A 8 3.32 -8.99 2.70
N LEU A 9 3.44 -7.66 2.71
CA LEU A 9 3.04 -6.77 1.62
C LEU A 9 3.70 -7.21 0.30
N LEU A 10 5.03 -7.34 0.29
CA LEU A 10 5.77 -7.75 -0.92
C LEU A 10 5.33 -9.14 -1.41
N LYS A 11 5.16 -10.09 -0.50
CA LYS A 11 4.65 -11.43 -0.84
C LYS A 11 3.26 -11.36 -1.48
N ASN A 12 2.37 -10.55 -0.91
CA ASN A 12 1.00 -10.42 -1.38
C ASN A 12 0.90 -9.79 -2.77
N ILE A 13 1.72 -8.76 -3.05
CA ILE A 13 1.81 -8.16 -4.38
C ILE A 13 2.38 -9.17 -5.39
N ASN A 14 3.48 -9.85 -5.06
CA ASN A 14 4.20 -10.74 -5.97
C ASN A 14 3.44 -12.04 -6.30
N ASN A 15 2.40 -12.40 -5.55
CA ASN A 15 1.56 -13.57 -5.81
C ASN A 15 0.58 -13.37 -6.99
N ASN A 16 0.92 -12.53 -7.98
CA ASN A 16 0.10 -12.20 -9.17
C ASN A 16 -1.36 -11.82 -8.84
N SER A 17 -1.58 -11.25 -7.67
CA SER A 17 -2.91 -10.78 -7.28
C SER A 17 -3.10 -9.33 -7.71
N PRO A 18 -4.24 -8.97 -8.34
CA PRO A 18 -4.52 -7.58 -8.66
C PRO A 18 -4.56 -6.78 -7.36
N SER A 19 -3.64 -5.83 -7.23
CA SER A 19 -3.52 -4.93 -6.09
C SER A 19 -3.59 -3.49 -6.55
N TYR A 20 -3.95 -2.60 -5.64
CA TYR A 20 -4.21 -1.20 -5.93
C TYR A 20 -3.52 -0.30 -4.91
N PHE A 21 -3.01 0.81 -5.41
CA PHE A 21 -2.71 1.98 -4.61
C PHE A 21 -4.01 2.75 -4.36
N TYR A 22 -4.21 3.14 -3.11
CA TYR A 22 -5.36 3.91 -2.66
C TYR A 22 -4.89 5.15 -1.89
N TYR A 23 -5.53 6.29 -2.12
CA TYR A 23 -5.29 7.55 -1.41
C TYR A 23 -6.61 8.29 -1.23
N ASP A 24 -6.97 8.61 0.02
CA ASP A 24 -8.12 9.44 0.39
C ASP A 24 -7.65 10.43 1.48
N ILE A 25 -7.34 11.67 1.07
CA ILE A 25 -6.99 12.78 1.97
C ILE A 25 -7.53 14.10 1.39
N ASN A 26 -8.15 14.94 2.23
CA ASN A 26 -8.62 16.29 1.86
C ASN A 26 -9.48 16.30 0.58
N ASP A 27 -10.48 15.43 0.51
CA ASP A 27 -11.39 15.28 -0.64
C ASP A 27 -10.73 14.82 -1.95
N VAL A 28 -9.46 14.43 -1.90
CA VAL A 28 -8.75 13.81 -3.03
C VAL A 28 -8.85 12.31 -2.91
N TYR A 29 -9.57 11.69 -3.84
CA TYR A 29 -9.68 10.25 -4.01
C TYR A 29 -8.83 9.78 -5.19
N MET A 30 -7.99 8.78 -4.96
CA MET A 30 -7.32 8.04 -6.03
C MET A 30 -7.30 6.55 -5.72
N GLN A 31 -7.70 5.76 -6.72
CA GLN A 31 -7.49 4.33 -6.76
C GLN A 31 -6.82 3.99 -8.09
N SER A 32 -5.66 3.36 -8.04
CA SER A 32 -4.90 3.01 -9.23
C SER A 32 -4.30 1.62 -9.11
N LYS A 33 -4.35 0.85 -10.20
CA LYS A 33 -3.83 -0.52 -10.21
C LYS A 33 -2.31 -0.49 -10.08
N VAL A 34 -1.78 -1.35 -9.21
CA VAL A 34 -0.33 -1.59 -9.11
C VAL A 34 0.12 -2.34 -10.37
N GLU A 35 1.15 -1.81 -11.01
CA GLU A 35 1.72 -2.33 -12.26
C GLU A 35 3.02 -3.10 -12.01
N GLU A 36 3.88 -2.56 -11.15
CA GLU A 36 5.21 -3.11 -10.86
C GLU A 36 5.63 -2.77 -9.43
N VAL A 37 6.40 -3.64 -8.80
CA VAL A 37 7.08 -3.34 -7.53
C VAL A 37 8.56 -3.65 -7.62
N LYS A 38 9.39 -2.68 -7.24
CA LYS A 38 10.84 -2.81 -7.11
C LYS A 38 11.23 -2.80 -5.64
N ASN A 39 11.90 -3.86 -5.21
CA ASN A 39 12.37 -4.02 -3.84
C ASN A 39 13.87 -3.74 -3.77
N GLU A 40 14.23 -2.49 -3.55
CA GLU A 40 15.62 -2.04 -3.50
C GLU A 40 16.19 -2.11 -2.08
N LYS A 41 17.50 -1.85 -1.94
CA LYS A 41 18.17 -1.93 -0.63
C LYS A 41 17.52 -1.05 0.44
N ASN A 42 17.21 0.21 0.10
CA ASN A 42 16.76 1.22 1.07
C ASN A 42 15.28 1.60 0.92
N PHE A 43 14.62 1.16 -0.16
CA PHE A 43 13.23 1.51 -0.43
C PHE A 43 12.50 0.42 -1.19
N ILE A 44 11.18 0.44 -1.10
CA ILE A 44 10.27 -0.27 -2.01
C ILE A 44 9.62 0.79 -2.89
N ARG A 45 9.68 0.62 -4.20
CA ARG A 45 8.94 1.46 -5.14
C ARG A 45 7.79 0.68 -5.74
N ILE A 46 6.58 1.22 -5.59
CA ILE A 46 5.36 0.66 -6.15
C ILE A 46 4.92 1.58 -7.29
N PHE A 47 4.93 1.07 -8.51
CA PHE A 47 4.41 1.76 -9.68
C PHE A 47 2.93 1.45 -9.85
N PHE A 48 2.16 2.47 -10.21
CA PHE A 48 0.74 2.38 -10.53
C PHE A 48 0.42 3.35 -11.66
N THR A 49 -0.72 3.15 -12.33
CA THR A 49 -1.11 4.04 -13.42
C THR A 49 -1.18 5.49 -12.92
N GLY A 50 -0.36 6.36 -13.50
CA GLY A 50 -0.30 7.79 -13.15
C GLY A 50 0.73 8.17 -12.07
N GLY A 51 1.55 7.25 -11.56
CA GLY A 51 2.62 7.62 -10.62
C GLY A 51 3.36 6.47 -9.95
N PHE A 52 4.01 6.79 -8.83
CA PHE A 52 4.68 5.81 -7.99
C PHE A 52 4.63 6.22 -6.52
N LEU A 53 4.75 5.23 -5.64
CA LEU A 53 4.93 5.41 -4.20
C LEU A 53 6.29 4.82 -3.81
N ASP A 54 7.16 5.65 -3.24
CA ASP A 54 8.36 5.19 -2.55
C ASP A 54 8.05 4.93 -1.08
N ILE A 55 8.46 3.78 -0.57
CA ILE A 55 8.41 3.40 0.86
C ILE A 55 9.85 3.28 1.33
N ASN A 56 10.32 4.23 2.13
CA ASN A 56 11.66 4.19 2.70
C ASN A 56 11.68 3.21 3.88
N LYS A 57 12.49 2.15 3.78
CA LYS A 57 12.50 1.04 4.75
C LYS A 57 12.97 1.43 6.15
N ASP A 58 13.72 2.54 6.26
CA ASP A 58 14.29 2.98 7.54
C ASP A 58 13.35 3.91 8.32
N ILE A 59 12.44 4.60 7.64
CA ILE A 59 11.65 5.69 8.24
C ILE A 59 10.15 5.62 8.00
N ASP A 60 9.71 4.94 6.94
CA ASP A 60 8.30 4.75 6.69
C ASP A 60 7.80 3.51 7.44
N ILE A 61 6.52 3.52 7.77
CA ILE A 61 5.86 2.46 8.52
C ILE A 61 4.87 1.77 7.58
N VAL A 62 5.06 0.47 7.40
CA VAL A 62 4.07 -0.41 6.79
C VAL A 62 3.30 -1.07 7.92
N GLU A 63 1.99 -0.88 7.93
CA GLU A 63 1.12 -1.46 8.95
C GLU A 63 -0.05 -2.15 8.27
N LYS A 64 -0.27 -3.43 8.61
CA LYS A 64 -1.44 -4.16 8.14
C LYS A 64 -2.68 -3.65 8.84
N VAL A 65 -3.68 -3.24 8.05
CA VAL A 65 -4.94 -2.69 8.55
C VAL A 65 -6.12 -3.43 7.97
N LYS A 66 -7.30 -3.33 8.61
CA LYS A 66 -8.51 -3.98 8.11
C LYS A 66 -9.06 -3.32 6.84
N ARG A 67 -8.97 -1.99 6.73
CA ARG A 67 -9.45 -1.18 5.59
C ARG A 67 -8.89 0.24 5.65
N PRO A 68 -8.80 0.97 4.51
CA PRO A 68 -8.69 2.42 4.53
C PRO A 68 -9.92 2.99 5.22
N ASP A 69 -9.76 4.04 6.02
CA ASP A 69 -10.85 4.60 6.80
C ASP A 69 -12.05 4.94 5.89
N THR A 70 -13.15 4.21 6.12
CA THR A 70 -14.56 4.59 5.91
C THR A 70 -15.30 4.42 4.56
N LYS A 71 -14.70 4.07 3.41
CA LYS A 71 -15.48 4.08 2.14
C LYS A 71 -15.60 2.79 1.31
N ILE A 72 -14.89 1.70 1.63
CA ILE A 72 -14.87 0.51 0.76
C ILE A 72 -15.13 -0.78 1.55
N ASN A 73 -16.02 -1.61 1.00
CA ASN A 73 -16.73 -2.64 1.76
C ASN A 73 -16.00 -3.99 1.86
N THR A 74 -15.10 -4.37 0.95
CA THR A 74 -14.48 -5.71 1.01
C THR A 74 -13.06 -5.76 0.41
N TYR A 75 -12.09 -6.13 1.24
CA TYR A 75 -10.69 -6.34 0.86
C TYR A 75 -10.17 -7.66 1.41
N GLU A 76 -9.32 -8.34 0.64
CA GLU A 76 -8.62 -9.55 1.09
C GLU A 76 -7.48 -9.19 2.04
N TRP A 77 -6.76 -8.10 1.75
CA TRP A 77 -5.72 -7.54 2.59
C TRP A 77 -5.53 -6.04 2.31
N CYS A 78 -5.04 -5.31 3.30
CA CYS A 78 -4.79 -3.88 3.21
C CYS A 78 -3.61 -3.48 4.11
N TYR A 79 -2.75 -2.59 3.60
CA TYR A 79 -1.60 -2.05 4.31
C TYR A 79 -1.63 -0.53 4.22
N SER A 80 -1.59 0.15 5.36
CA SER A 80 -1.37 1.59 5.41
C SER A 80 0.12 1.89 5.37
N ILE A 81 0.49 2.88 4.56
CA ILE A 81 1.86 3.35 4.43
C ILE A 81 1.95 4.74 5.06
N LEU A 82 2.65 4.84 6.18
CA LEU A 82 2.82 6.08 6.92
C LEU A 82 4.27 6.58 6.77
N ASN A 83 4.48 7.88 6.77
CA ASN A 83 5.82 8.43 6.93
C ASN A 83 6.25 8.43 8.41
N ARG A 84 7.50 8.84 8.68
CA ARG A 84 8.06 8.97 10.04
C ARG A 84 7.22 9.79 11.02
N ASN A 85 6.40 10.71 10.52
CA ASN A 85 5.52 11.57 11.32
C ASN A 85 4.11 10.96 11.49
N LYS A 86 3.94 9.68 11.16
CA LYS A 86 2.65 8.97 11.13
C LYS A 86 1.61 9.62 10.21
N LYS A 87 2.03 10.39 9.21
CA LYS A 87 1.12 10.89 8.16
C LYS A 87 0.99 9.85 7.07
N ILE A 88 -0.24 9.62 6.63
CA ILE A 88 -0.55 8.64 5.58
C ILE A 88 -0.01 9.10 4.22
N LYS A 89 0.75 8.22 3.57
CA LYS A 89 1.20 8.35 2.18
C LYS A 89 0.25 7.66 1.20
N GLY A 90 -0.52 6.70 1.72
CA GLY A 90 -1.61 6.00 1.05
C GLY A 90 -1.71 4.57 1.58
N TRP A 91 -2.46 3.74 0.88
CA TRP A 91 -2.66 2.35 1.20
C TRP A 91 -2.36 1.47 -0.01
N ILE A 92 -1.93 0.24 0.25
CA ILE A 92 -1.81 -0.81 -0.76
C ILE A 92 -2.75 -1.94 -0.36
N LEU A 93 -3.64 -2.33 -1.27
CA LEU A 93 -4.71 -3.26 -0.95
C LEU A 93 -5.06 -4.19 -2.12
N LYS A 94 -5.75 -5.27 -1.79
CA LYS A 94 -6.43 -6.14 -2.75
C LYS A 94 -7.91 -6.18 -2.41
N GLU A 95 -8.74 -5.87 -3.39
CA GLU A 95 -10.19 -6.01 -3.28
C GLU A 95 -10.57 -7.49 -3.13
N ALA A 96 -11.52 -7.79 -2.25
CA ALA A 96 -12.08 -9.13 -2.20
C ALA A 96 -12.89 -9.37 -3.48
N LYS A 97 -12.86 -10.60 -4.00
CA LYS A 97 -13.79 -10.99 -5.07
C LYS A 97 -15.22 -10.87 -4.55
N GLN A 98 -16.07 -10.18 -5.31
CA GLN A 98 -17.53 -10.21 -5.11
C GLN A 98 -18.08 -11.61 -5.38
#